data_AF-A0A545TCZ6-F1
#
_entry.id   AF-A0A545TCZ6-F1
#
_cell.length_a   1.000
_cell.length_b   1.000
_cell.length_c   1.000
_cell.angle_alpha   90.00
_cell.angle_beta   90.00
_cell.angle_gamma   90.00
#
_symmetry.space_group_name_H-M   'P 1'
#
loop_
_entity.id
_entity.type
_entity.pdbx_description
1 polymer ?
#
loop_
_entity_poly.entity_id
_entity_poly.type
_entity_poly.pdbx_seq_one_letter_code
_entity_poly.pdbx_strand_id
1 'polypeptide(L)'
;MNIYWVESCDHCEDWFVAASDAEQAVQYFAEYLGYDIFEDKVMTTLVCEDQSLMTVPGPHFLDNREILSSGGEFIDFHDQDILEHVPQETAQLVGGETRIVRYGKNVFMEGNVLRVALQMEGKLPKS
;
A
#
# COMPACT_ATOMS: atom_id res chain seq x y z
N MET A 1 -10.42 -14.82 1.35
CA MET A 1 -10.78 -13.43 1.06
C MET A 1 -10.23 -13.08 -0.31
N ASN A 2 -10.59 -11.94 -0.85
CA ASN A 2 -9.96 -11.38 -2.04
C ASN A 2 -8.91 -10.36 -1.60
N ILE A 3 -7.85 -10.23 -2.38
CA ILE A 3 -6.84 -9.18 -2.21
C ILE A 3 -7.18 -8.07 -3.19
N TYR A 4 -7.34 -6.88 -2.65
CA TYR A 4 -7.60 -5.66 -3.39
C TYR A 4 -6.42 -4.71 -3.27
N TRP A 5 -6.08 -4.08 -4.38
CA TRP A 5 -5.31 -2.85 -4.40
C TRP A 5 -6.30 -1.70 -4.18
N VAL A 6 -6.04 -0.84 -3.20
CA VAL A 6 -6.90 0.31 -2.90
C VAL A 6 -6.04 1.57 -2.96
N GLU A 7 -6.51 2.54 -3.72
CA GLU A 7 -5.79 3.77 -4.05
C GLU A 7 -6.68 5.00 -3.81
N SER A 8 -6.08 6.12 -3.39
CA SER A 8 -6.73 7.43 -3.31
C SER A 8 -6.02 8.45 -4.20
N CYS A 9 -6.78 9.34 -4.83
CA CYS A 9 -6.25 10.19 -5.89
C CYS A 9 -5.29 11.29 -5.40
N ASP A 10 -5.31 11.64 -4.11
CA ASP A 10 -4.65 12.83 -3.57
C ASP A 10 -3.74 12.57 -2.36
N HIS A 11 -3.73 11.36 -1.79
CA HIS A 11 -2.93 11.07 -0.60
C HIS A 11 -1.68 10.21 -0.85
N CYS A 12 -1.48 9.68 -2.07
CA CYS A 12 -0.32 8.82 -2.40
C CYS A 12 -0.15 7.62 -1.45
N GLU A 13 -1.21 7.22 -0.76
CA GLU A 13 -1.22 6.15 0.23
C GLU A 13 -1.99 4.97 -0.35
N ASP A 14 -1.33 4.20 -1.20
CA ASP A 14 -1.92 3.03 -1.83
C ASP A 14 -1.53 1.76 -1.07
N TRP A 15 -2.49 0.86 -0.87
CA TRP A 15 -2.31 -0.31 0.01
C TRP A 15 -3.00 -1.56 -0.51
N PHE A 16 -2.44 -2.72 -0.13
CA PHE A 16 -3.14 -4.00 -0.26
C PHE A 16 -4.11 -4.25 0.89
N VAL A 17 -5.37 -4.50 0.57
CA VAL A 17 -6.45 -4.81 1.52
C VAL A 17 -7.04 -6.18 1.23
N ALA A 18 -7.08 -7.04 2.25
CA ALA A 18 -7.83 -8.29 2.21
C ALA A 18 -9.28 -7.99 2.59
N ALA A 19 -10.24 -8.39 1.76
CA ALA A 19 -11.66 -8.19 2.03
C ALA A 19 -12.52 -9.24 1.34
N SER A 20 -13.78 -9.34 1.74
CA SER A 20 -14.75 -10.26 1.12
C SER A 20 -15.17 -9.78 -0.27
N ASP A 21 -15.25 -8.47 -0.46
CA ASP A 21 -15.61 -7.79 -1.69
C ASP A 21 -14.98 -6.40 -1.78
N ALA A 22 -15.14 -5.75 -2.93
CA ALA A 22 -14.57 -4.44 -3.24
C ALA A 22 -15.12 -3.32 -2.35
N GLU A 23 -16.41 -3.36 -2.01
CA GLU A 23 -17.05 -2.35 -1.16
C GLU A 23 -16.47 -2.39 0.24
N GLN A 24 -16.30 -3.59 0.80
CA GLN A 24 -15.67 -3.80 2.09
C GLN A 24 -14.19 -3.35 2.10
N ALA A 25 -13.44 -3.57 1.01
CA ALA A 25 -12.05 -3.11 0.91
C ALA A 25 -11.95 -1.57 0.96
N VAL A 26 -12.77 -0.89 0.16
CA VAL A 26 -12.82 0.58 0.09
C VAL A 26 -13.28 1.16 1.42
N GLN A 27 -14.34 0.60 2.01
CA GLN A 27 -14.85 1.08 3.29
C GLN A 27 -13.82 0.94 4.41
N TYR A 28 -13.18 -0.23 4.53
CA TYR A 28 -12.14 -0.45 5.54
C TYR A 28 -10.97 0.53 5.38
N PHE A 29 -10.47 0.68 4.14
CA PHE A 29 -9.38 1.60 3.83
C PHE A 29 -9.71 3.04 4.22
N ALA A 30 -10.88 3.53 3.79
CA ALA A 30 -11.30 4.90 4.05
C ALA A 30 -11.55 5.15 5.54
N GLU A 31 -12.22 4.23 6.24
CA GLU A 31 -12.46 4.34 7.68
C GLU A 31 -11.16 4.32 8.48
N TYR A 32 -10.19 3.47 8.09
CA TYR A 32 -8.91 3.37 8.80
C TYR A 32 -8.04 4.60 8.60
N LEU A 33 -7.95 5.13 7.38
CA LEU A 33 -7.12 6.29 7.05
C LEU A 33 -7.84 7.63 7.31
N GLY A 34 -9.15 7.61 7.56
CA GLY A 34 -9.95 8.80 7.82
C GLY A 34 -10.33 9.57 6.56
N TYR A 35 -10.45 8.88 5.42
CA TYR A 35 -10.79 9.45 4.13
C TYR A 35 -12.30 9.45 3.87
N ASP A 36 -12.76 10.43 3.09
CA ASP A 36 -14.07 10.39 2.44
C ASP A 36 -13.93 9.68 1.09
N ILE A 37 -14.66 8.57 0.93
CA ILE A 37 -14.60 7.71 -0.26
C ILE A 37 -14.83 8.52 -1.57
N PHE A 38 -15.72 9.51 -1.54
CA PHE A 38 -16.11 10.27 -2.74
C PHE A 38 -15.24 11.49 -2.96
N GLU A 39 -14.91 12.25 -1.90
CA GLU A 39 -14.07 13.44 -2.02
C GLU A 39 -12.62 13.05 -2.35
N ASP A 40 -12.07 12.02 -1.71
CA ASP A 40 -10.71 11.51 -1.92
C ASP A 40 -10.62 10.50 -3.10
N LYS A 41 -11.77 10.22 -3.74
CA LYS A 41 -11.91 9.34 -4.92
C LYS A 41 -11.22 8.00 -4.72
N VAL A 42 -11.58 7.31 -3.64
CA VAL A 42 -11.02 6.00 -3.31
C VAL A 42 -11.48 4.98 -4.35
N MET A 43 -10.52 4.31 -4.99
CA MET A 43 -10.76 3.29 -6.01
C MET A 43 -10.14 1.96 -5.60
N THR A 44 -10.64 0.87 -6.19
CA THR A 44 -10.09 -0.45 -5.92
C THR A 44 -9.98 -1.32 -7.17
N THR A 45 -8.94 -2.14 -7.20
CA THR A 45 -8.69 -3.17 -8.21
C THR A 45 -8.52 -4.52 -7.54
N LEU A 46 -9.25 -5.54 -8.02
CA LEU A 46 -9.04 -6.93 -7.58
C LEU A 46 -7.68 -7.42 -8.07
N VAL A 47 -6.81 -7.82 -7.14
CA VAL A 47 -5.46 -8.33 -7.42
C VAL A 47 -5.50 -9.84 -7.62
N CYS A 48 -6.04 -10.57 -6.64
CA CYS A 48 -6.26 -12.01 -6.74
C CYS A 48 -7.26 -12.50 -5.69
N GLU A 49 -7.78 -13.70 -5.91
CA GLU A 49 -8.59 -14.43 -4.93
C GLU A 49 -7.66 -15.32 -4.09
N ASP A 50 -7.73 -15.22 -2.76
CA ASP A 50 -6.95 -16.08 -1.86
C ASP A 50 -7.82 -16.66 -0.73
N GLN A 51 -8.16 -17.94 -0.89
CA GLN A 51 -8.95 -18.67 0.09
C GLN A 51 -8.23 -18.89 1.42
N SER A 52 -6.89 -18.85 1.45
CA SER A 52 -6.12 -18.99 2.69
C SER A 52 -6.35 -17.83 3.66
N LEU A 53 -6.66 -16.64 3.15
CA LEU A 53 -6.96 -15.45 3.95
C LEU A 53 -8.34 -15.53 4.65
N MET A 54 -9.17 -16.54 4.38
CA MET A 54 -10.45 -16.71 5.08
C MET A 54 -10.30 -17.04 6.58
N THR A 55 -9.09 -17.37 7.04
CA THR A 55 -8.84 -17.65 8.47
C THR A 55 -8.68 -16.40 9.31
N VAL A 56 -8.48 -15.23 8.71
CA VAL A 56 -8.36 -13.95 9.42
C VAL A 56 -9.76 -13.29 9.51
N PRO A 57 -10.20 -12.81 10.69
CA PRO A 57 -11.52 -12.19 10.81
C PRO A 57 -11.54 -10.78 10.20
N GLY A 58 -12.42 -10.56 9.21
CA GLY A 58 -12.71 -9.23 8.67
C GLY A 58 -11.63 -8.62 7.76
N PRO A 59 -11.91 -7.43 7.20
CA PRO A 59 -10.97 -6.76 6.32
C PRO A 59 -9.75 -6.23 7.07
N HIS A 60 -8.59 -6.28 6.42
CA HIS A 60 -7.31 -5.83 6.99
C HIS A 60 -6.29 -5.48 5.90
N PHE A 61 -5.31 -4.65 6.24
CA PHE A 61 -4.13 -4.47 5.40
C PHE A 61 -3.25 -5.71 5.41
N LEU A 62 -2.73 -6.10 4.25
CA LEU A 62 -1.86 -7.26 4.16
C LEU A 62 -0.47 -6.99 4.75
N ASP A 63 0.01 -7.94 5.54
CA ASP A 63 1.41 -8.01 5.94
C ASP A 63 2.29 -8.66 4.84
N ASN A 64 3.62 -8.61 5.02
CA ASN A 64 4.54 -9.15 4.01
C ASN A 64 4.42 -10.66 3.81
N ARG A 65 4.04 -11.39 4.85
CA ARG A 65 3.90 -12.84 4.80
C ARG A 65 2.60 -13.21 4.06
N GLU A 66 1.53 -12.46 4.24
CA GLU A 66 0.26 -12.64 3.51
C GLU A 66 0.41 -12.34 2.02
N ILE A 67 1.18 -11.30 1.67
CA ILE A 67 1.55 -11.01 0.27
C ILE A 67 2.32 -12.20 -0.33
N LEU A 68 3.32 -12.72 0.37
CA LEU A 68 4.11 -13.85 -0.13
C LEU A 68 3.27 -15.13 -0.25
N SER A 69 2.40 -15.42 0.72
CA SER A 69 1.57 -16.63 0.71
C SER A 69 0.51 -16.63 -0.39
N SER A 70 0.07 -15.44 -0.81
CA SER A 70 -0.90 -15.26 -1.88
C SER A 70 -0.26 -15.22 -3.28
N GLY A 71 1.06 -15.40 -3.37
CA GLY A 71 1.80 -15.44 -4.64
C GLY A 71 2.33 -14.10 -5.12
N GLY A 72 2.33 -13.08 -4.26
CA GLY A 72 3.02 -11.82 -4.51
C GLY A 72 4.54 -11.98 -4.43
N GLU A 73 5.25 -11.28 -5.30
CA GLU A 73 6.72 -11.20 -5.30
C GLU A 73 7.16 -9.77 -4.95
N PHE A 74 7.99 -9.61 -3.92
CA PHE A 74 8.61 -8.31 -3.63
C PHE A 74 9.68 -7.98 -4.66
N ILE A 75 9.68 -6.74 -5.14
CA ILE A 75 10.72 -6.16 -5.96
C ILE A 75 11.51 -5.20 -5.06
N ASP A 76 12.79 -5.49 -4.85
CA ASP A 76 13.68 -4.60 -4.11
C ASP A 76 13.79 -3.26 -4.85
N PHE A 77 13.50 -2.18 -4.14
CA PHE A 77 13.62 -0.82 -4.66
C PHE A 77 14.25 0.09 -3.62
N HIS A 78 15.40 0.64 -3.97
CA HIS A 78 16.08 1.62 -3.15
C HIS A 78 15.77 3.01 -3.69
N ASP A 79 15.01 3.77 -2.91
CA ASP A 79 14.67 5.14 -3.24
C ASP A 79 15.84 6.08 -2.94
N GLN A 80 16.63 6.35 -3.98
CA GLN A 80 17.87 7.10 -3.82
C GLN A 80 17.63 8.55 -3.39
N ASP A 81 16.53 9.18 -3.81
CA ASP A 81 16.20 10.55 -3.41
C ASP A 81 15.90 10.63 -1.90
N ILE A 82 15.25 9.61 -1.34
CA ILE A 82 15.01 9.51 0.10
C ILE A 82 16.34 9.32 0.85
N LEU A 83 17.20 8.42 0.36
CA LEU A 83 18.48 8.10 1.00
C LEU A 83 19.47 9.28 0.98
N GLU A 84 19.30 10.24 0.08
CA GLU A 84 20.06 11.50 0.09
C GLU A 84 19.66 12.44 1.25
N HIS A 85 18.43 12.32 1.74
CA HIS A 85 17.86 13.23 2.74
C HIS A 85 17.73 12.62 4.14
N VAL A 86 17.77 11.28 4.23
CA VAL A 86 17.52 10.54 5.47
C VAL A 86 18.56 9.42 5.60
N PRO A 87 19.26 9.29 6.76
CA PRO A 87 20.17 8.17 6.99
C PRO A 87 19.47 6.82 6.78
N GLN A 88 20.17 5.87 6.19
CA GLN A 88 19.62 4.55 5.86
C GLN A 88 18.99 3.84 7.08
N GLU A 89 19.61 3.97 8.26
CA GLU A 89 19.08 3.43 9.52
C GLU A 89 17.74 4.06 9.91
N THR A 90 17.59 5.37 9.69
CA THR A 90 16.32 6.08 9.92
C THR A 90 15.27 5.66 8.90
N ALA A 91 15.63 5.56 7.61
CA ALA A 91 14.71 5.07 6.59
C ALA A 91 14.17 3.68 6.97
N GLN A 92 15.04 2.74 7.34
CA GLN A 92 14.66 1.40 7.77
C GLN A 92 13.71 1.38 8.97
N LEU A 93 13.86 2.31 9.94
CA LEU A 93 13.01 2.37 11.14
C LEU A 93 11.59 2.88 10.88
N VAL A 94 11.38 3.75 9.88
CA VAL A 94 10.04 4.25 9.53
C VAL A 94 9.28 3.29 8.59
N GLY A 95 9.94 2.22 8.12
CA GLY A 95 9.46 1.35 7.04
C GLY A 95 10.01 1.85 5.71
N GLY A 96 11.31 1.62 5.51
CA GLY A 96 12.12 2.40 4.56
C GLY A 96 11.90 2.14 3.08
N GLU A 97 11.10 1.14 2.72
CA GLU A 97 10.93 0.80 1.33
C GLU A 97 9.43 0.65 1.07
N THR A 98 8.94 1.56 0.23
CA THR A 98 7.76 1.30 -0.59
C THR A 98 7.71 -0.17 -0.96
N ARG A 99 6.64 -0.85 -0.56
CA ARG A 99 6.45 -2.22 -1.01
C ARG A 99 6.10 -2.18 -2.49
N ILE A 100 7.05 -2.59 -3.32
CA ILE A 100 6.78 -2.89 -4.72
C ILE A 100 6.48 -4.38 -4.80
N VAL A 101 5.28 -4.72 -5.24
CA VAL A 101 4.81 -6.09 -5.27
C VAL A 101 4.33 -6.43 -6.67
N ARG A 102 4.82 -7.54 -7.20
CA ARG A 102 4.33 -8.12 -8.45
C ARG A 102 3.34 -9.23 -8.16
N TYR A 103 2.17 -9.16 -8.81
CA TYR A 103 1.25 -10.29 -8.94
C TYR A 103 1.09 -10.62 -10.43
N GLY A 104 1.67 -11.74 -10.85
CA GLY A 104 1.69 -12.15 -12.26
C GLY A 104 2.40 -11.11 -13.13
N LYS A 105 1.65 -10.42 -14.01
CA LYS A 105 2.19 -9.38 -14.91
C LYS A 105 2.01 -7.95 -14.38
N ASN A 106 1.25 -7.79 -13.30
CA ASN A 106 0.94 -6.49 -12.73
C ASN A 106 1.93 -6.16 -11.62
N VAL A 107 2.32 -4.89 -11.54
CA VAL A 107 3.21 -4.37 -10.50
C VAL A 107 2.46 -3.26 -9.78
N PHE A 108 2.47 -3.32 -8.46
CA PHE A 108 1.85 -2.36 -7.56
C PHE A 108 2.93 -1.77 -6.66
N MET A 109 2.78 -0.51 -6.29
CA MET A 109 3.78 0.25 -5.57
C MET A 109 3.10 1.04 -4.46
N GLU A 110 3.31 0.62 -3.21
CA GLU A 110 2.68 1.31 -2.07
C GLU A 110 3.23 2.71 -1.82
N GLY A 111 2.40 3.54 -1.20
CA GLY A 111 2.81 4.86 -0.75
C GLY A 111 4.04 4.81 0.17
N ASN A 112 5.04 5.65 -0.11
CA ASN A 112 6.16 5.81 0.82
C ASN A 112 5.87 6.93 1.81
N VAL A 113 5.56 6.58 3.06
CA VAL A 113 5.30 7.57 4.12
C VAL A 113 6.45 8.57 4.26
N LEU A 114 7.70 8.12 4.13
CA LEU A 114 8.86 9.00 4.23
C LEU A 114 8.98 9.95 3.02
N ARG A 115 8.66 9.49 1.81
CA ARG A 115 8.61 10.37 0.62
C ARG A 115 7.54 11.43 0.78
N VAL A 116 6.34 11.04 1.21
CA VAL A 116 5.22 11.97 1.44
C VAL A 116 5.63 13.04 2.46
N ALA A 117 6.22 12.63 3.58
CA ALA A 117 6.73 13.57 4.59
C ALA A 117 7.79 14.54 4.01
N LEU A 118 8.77 14.03 3.25
CA LEU A 118 9.80 14.86 2.61
C LEU A 118 9.22 15.82 1.55
N GLN A 119 8.17 15.42 0.83
CA GLN A 119 7.45 16.29 -0.11
C GLN A 119 6.68 17.39 0.63
N MET A 120 6.04 17.08 1.76
CA MET A 120 5.36 18.08 2.60
C MET A 120 6.33 19.09 3.20
N GLU A 121 7.56 18.67 3.52
CA GLU A 121 8.64 19.56 3.96
C GLU A 121 9.31 20.35 2.82
N GLY A 122 8.91 20.11 1.57
CA GLY A 122 9.49 20.75 0.38
C GLY A 122 10.92 20.28 0.05
N LYS A 123 11.35 19.15 0.61
CA LYS A 123 12.67 18.53 0.36
C LYS A 123 12.66 17.67 -0.90
N LEU A 124 11.52 17.11 -1.26
CA LEU A 124 11.31 16.37 -2.52
C LEU A 124 10.21 17.02 -3.36
N PRO A 125 10.30 16.95 -4.70
CA PRO A 125 9.22 17.41 -5.57
C PRO A 125 7.98 16.53 -5.41
N LYS A 126 6.79 17.14 -5.47
CA LYS A 126 5.54 16.40 -5.62
C LYS A 126 5.54 15.73 -7.01
N SER A 127 5.32 14.42 -7.02
CA SER A 127 5.19 13.58 -8.21
C SER A 127 3.90 13.84 -8.96
#